data_AF-A0A926WRB4-F1
#
_entry.id   AF-A0A926WRB4-F1
#
_cell.length_a   1.000
_cell.length_b   1.000
_cell.length_c   1.000
_cell.angle_alpha   90.00
_cell.angle_beta   90.00
_cell.angle_gamma   90.00
#
_symmetry.space_group_name_H-M   'P 1'
#
loop_
_entity.id
_entity.type
_entity.pdbx_description
1 polymer ?
#
loop_
_entity_poly.entity_id
_entity_poly.type
_entity_poly.pdbx_seq_one_letter_code
_entity_poly.pdbx_strand_id
1 'polypeptide(L)'
;MMAIGKRLISGFLVLVVSSLMFLTSPAIAATSSDVLTLTPENFETEVVKSDKPVVVILISDTTREALEVSLDKVKSEAQTTFGDKYKIVLGTVEANPETYYQTPVPRIYPPISTASIYEKGTKIASGFFINPNDPRQEFESIKDFNY
;
A
#
# COMPACT_ATOMS: atom_id res chain seq x y z
N MET A 1 -40.95 -17.93 -40.64
CA MET A 1 -39.50 -17.99 -40.31
C MET A 1 -39.08 -16.69 -39.61
N MET A 2 -39.53 -16.43 -38.37
CA MET A 2 -39.28 -15.13 -37.70
C MET A 2 -39.28 -15.17 -36.16
N ALA A 3 -39.26 -16.36 -35.54
CA ALA A 3 -39.33 -16.51 -34.07
C ALA A 3 -38.02 -16.97 -33.43
N ILE A 4 -37.11 -17.59 -34.19
CA ILE A 4 -35.87 -18.17 -33.66
C ILE A 4 -34.76 -17.12 -33.55
N GLY A 5 -34.68 -16.17 -34.49
CA GLY A 5 -33.66 -15.11 -34.47
C GLY A 5 -33.77 -14.16 -33.27
N LYS A 6 -35.00 -13.83 -32.82
CA LYS A 6 -35.21 -12.98 -31.63
C LYS A 6 -34.75 -13.63 -30.32
N ARG A 7 -34.84 -14.96 -30.21
CA ARG A 7 -34.42 -15.70 -29.00
C ARG A 7 -32.90 -15.81 -28.88
N LEU A 8 -32.18 -15.91 -30.00
CA LEU A 8 -30.72 -15.98 -30.03
C LEU A 8 -30.06 -14.64 -29.65
N ILE A 9 -30.58 -13.52 -30.17
CA ILE A 9 -30.06 -12.17 -29.85
C ILE A 9 -30.26 -11.86 -28.36
N SER A 10 -31.39 -12.27 -27.78
CA SER A 10 -31.69 -12.07 -26.36
C SER A 10 -30.76 -12.86 -25.44
N GLY A 11 -30.41 -14.10 -25.81
CA GLY A 11 -29.46 -14.92 -25.03
C GLY A 11 -28.03 -14.37 -25.07
N PHE A 12 -27.61 -13.86 -26.24
CA PHE A 12 -26.30 -13.25 -26.40
C PHE A 12 -26.17 -11.95 -25.60
N LEU A 13 -27.22 -11.10 -25.58
CA LEU A 13 -27.21 -9.86 -24.81
C LEU A 13 -27.14 -10.11 -23.30
N VAL A 14 -27.85 -11.11 -22.80
CA VAL A 14 -27.83 -11.49 -21.36
C VAL A 14 -26.46 -12.04 -20.97
N LEU A 15 -25.79 -12.81 -21.82
CA LEU A 15 -24.43 -13.28 -21.57
C LEU A 15 -23.41 -12.13 -21.56
N VAL A 16 -23.52 -11.18 -22.51
CA VAL A 16 -22.64 -10.00 -22.56
C VAL A 16 -22.84 -9.10 -21.34
N VAL A 17 -24.08 -8.83 -20.92
CA VAL A 17 -24.37 -8.01 -19.72
C VAL A 17 -23.91 -8.73 -18.44
N SER A 18 -24.11 -10.04 -18.34
CA SER A 18 -23.62 -10.84 -17.20
C SER A 18 -22.09 -10.83 -17.13
N SER A 19 -21.40 -10.93 -18.27
CA SER A 19 -19.94 -10.85 -18.32
C SER A 19 -19.40 -9.44 -18.04
N LEU A 20 -20.15 -8.38 -18.39
CA LEU A 20 -19.79 -7.00 -18.04
C LEU A 20 -19.88 -6.76 -16.52
N MET A 21 -20.88 -7.33 -15.84
CA MET A 21 -21.02 -7.22 -14.39
C MET A 21 -19.93 -7.98 -13.61
N PHE A 22 -19.28 -8.99 -14.23
CA PHE A 22 -18.11 -9.65 -13.65
C PHE A 22 -16.78 -8.92 -13.93
N LEU A 23 -16.78 -7.95 -14.85
CA LEU A 23 -15.63 -7.08 -15.14
C LEU A 23 -15.71 -5.73 -14.43
N THR A 24 -16.82 -5.42 -13.77
CA THR A 24 -16.86 -4.34 -12.76
C THR A 24 -16.26 -4.85 -11.44
N SER A 25 -15.00 -5.29 -11.47
CA SER A 25 -14.14 -4.86 -10.37
C SER A 25 -14.29 -3.35 -10.31
N PRO A 26 -14.47 -2.71 -9.13
CA PRO A 26 -14.41 -1.27 -9.08
C PRO A 26 -13.10 -0.90 -9.78
N ALA A 27 -13.21 -0.21 -10.91
CA ALA A 27 -12.09 0.52 -11.45
C ALA A 27 -11.79 1.50 -10.32
N ILE A 28 -10.86 1.12 -9.44
CA ILE A 28 -10.31 2.00 -8.43
C ILE A 28 -9.64 3.05 -9.29
N ALA A 29 -10.38 4.13 -9.54
CA ALA A 29 -9.85 5.32 -10.12
C ALA A 29 -8.58 5.60 -9.35
N ALA A 30 -7.46 5.67 -10.05
CA ALA A 30 -6.20 6.08 -9.47
C ALA A 30 -6.35 7.53 -9.00
N THR A 31 -6.91 7.71 -7.82
CA THR A 31 -6.75 8.92 -7.04
C THR A 31 -5.31 8.87 -6.56
N SER A 32 -4.42 9.49 -7.33
CA SER A 32 -2.97 9.61 -7.09
C SER A 32 -2.64 10.45 -5.84
N SER A 33 -3.44 10.36 -4.78
CA SER A 33 -3.27 11.08 -3.52
C SER A 33 -3.71 10.29 -2.29
N ASP A 34 -4.34 9.12 -2.44
CA ASP A 34 -4.80 8.33 -1.30
C ASP A 34 -3.69 7.41 -0.80
N VAL A 35 -2.80 7.98 0.02
CA VAL A 35 -2.06 7.16 0.96
C VAL A 35 -3.07 6.50 1.88
N LEU A 36 -3.15 5.17 1.81
CA LEU A 36 -4.08 4.39 2.61
C LEU A 36 -3.52 4.18 4.01
N THR A 37 -4.38 4.32 5.02
CA THR A 37 -4.05 3.94 6.39
C THR A 37 -4.03 2.43 6.50
N LEU A 38 -2.90 1.88 6.94
CA LEU A 38 -2.71 0.45 7.16
C LEU A 38 -3.26 0.04 8.53
N THR A 39 -4.09 -0.99 8.53
CA THR A 39 -4.58 -1.67 9.72
C THR A 39 -4.30 -3.17 9.60
N PRO A 40 -4.30 -3.93 10.71
CA PRO A 40 -4.13 -5.38 10.65
C PRO A 40 -5.15 -6.06 9.72
N GLU A 41 -6.38 -5.58 9.70
CA GLU A 41 -7.48 -6.19 8.93
C GLU A 41 -7.29 -6.00 7.42
N ASN A 42 -6.62 -4.92 7.01
CA ASN A 42 -6.41 -4.59 5.60
C ASN A 42 -5.02 -4.97 5.07
N PHE A 43 -4.10 -5.44 5.92
CA PHE A 43 -2.75 -5.82 5.49
C PHE A 43 -2.76 -6.84 4.34
N GLU A 44 -3.57 -7.88 4.46
CA GLU A 44 -3.69 -8.93 3.45
C GLU A 44 -4.16 -8.38 2.09
N THR A 45 -5.16 -7.51 2.08
CA THR A 45 -5.69 -6.95 0.82
C THR A 45 -4.80 -5.86 0.27
N GLU A 46 -4.27 -4.99 1.13
CA GLU A 46 -3.57 -3.79 0.72
C GLU A 46 -2.09 -4.03 0.40
N VAL A 47 -1.46 -5.01 1.05
CA VAL A 47 -0.02 -5.31 0.95
C VAL A 47 0.22 -6.65 0.25
N VAL A 48 -0.37 -7.74 0.76
CA VAL A 48 -0.06 -9.11 0.28
C VAL A 48 -0.63 -9.36 -1.11
N LYS A 49 -1.90 -9.02 -1.32
CA LYS A 49 -2.63 -9.22 -2.58
C LYS A 49 -2.53 -8.04 -3.54
N SER A 50 -1.63 -7.09 -3.30
CA SER A 50 -1.50 -5.93 -4.18
C SER A 50 -0.87 -6.30 -5.53
N ASP A 51 -1.47 -5.80 -6.62
CA ASP A 51 -0.92 -5.91 -7.97
C ASP A 51 0.27 -4.96 -8.22
N LYS A 52 0.51 -4.01 -7.31
CA LYS A 52 1.67 -3.11 -7.33
C LYS A 52 2.62 -3.45 -6.18
N PRO A 53 3.93 -3.20 -6.34
CA PRO A 53 4.82 -3.15 -5.19
C PRO A 53 4.31 -2.13 -4.15
N VAL A 54 4.36 -2.48 -2.88
CA VAL A 54 3.78 -1.69 -1.78
C VAL A 54 4.88 -1.22 -0.84
N VAL A 55 4.92 0.08 -0.57
CA VAL A 55 5.75 0.67 0.48
C VAL A 55 4.90 0.81 1.73
N VAL A 56 5.25 0.03 2.75
CA VAL A 56 4.66 0.10 4.09
C VAL A 56 5.52 1.00 4.96
N ILE A 57 4.95 2.09 5.45
CA ILE A 57 5.63 3.02 6.37
C ILE A 57 4.93 2.94 7.72
N LEU A 58 5.68 2.57 8.76
CA LEU A 58 5.19 2.49 10.14
C LEU A 58 5.85 3.57 10.99
N ILE A 59 5.05 4.42 11.61
CA ILE A 59 5.50 5.47 12.53
C ILE A 59 4.86 5.24 13.88
N SER A 60 5.65 5.17 14.96
CA SER A 60 5.09 5.04 16.30
C SER A 60 4.21 6.24 16.65
N ASP A 61 3.06 6.00 17.27
CA ASP A 61 2.20 7.07 17.80
C ASP A 61 2.97 7.94 18.80
N THR A 62 3.79 7.33 19.66
CA THR A 62 4.63 8.06 20.63
C THR A 62 5.65 8.95 19.93
N THR A 63 6.33 8.42 18.89
CA THR A 63 7.29 9.21 18.10
C THR A 63 6.60 10.33 17.34
N ARG A 64 5.39 10.08 16.81
CA ARG A 64 4.59 11.08 16.09
C ARG A 64 4.24 12.26 16.99
N GLU A 65 3.79 11.98 18.21
CA GLU A 65 3.44 12.99 19.21
C GLU A 65 4.68 13.75 19.71
N ALA A 66 5.74 13.03 20.09
CA ALA A 66 6.93 13.63 20.68
C ALA A 66 7.72 14.52 19.70
N LEU A 67 7.70 14.21 18.40
CA LEU A 67 8.45 14.94 17.36
C LEU A 67 7.56 15.78 16.45
N GLU A 68 6.26 15.92 16.77
CA GLU A 68 5.27 16.66 15.98
C GLU A 68 5.33 16.26 14.49
N VAL A 69 5.32 14.96 14.22
CA VAL A 69 5.57 14.43 12.87
C VAL A 69 4.45 14.83 11.92
N SER A 70 4.82 15.48 10.81
CA SER A 70 3.90 15.79 9.72
C SER A 70 3.70 14.58 8.83
N LEU A 71 2.56 13.89 8.99
CA LEU A 71 2.21 12.76 8.12
C LEU A 71 2.13 13.18 6.65
N ASP A 72 1.65 14.39 6.35
CA ASP A 72 1.56 14.87 4.96
C ASP A 72 2.94 15.09 4.34
N LYS A 73 3.94 15.52 5.12
CA LYS A 73 5.34 15.56 4.66
C LYS A 73 5.86 14.15 4.37
N VAL A 74 5.64 13.19 5.26
CA VAL A 74 6.04 11.79 5.05
C VAL A 74 5.42 11.24 3.76
N LYS A 75 4.12 11.46 3.57
CA LYS A 75 3.39 11.03 2.36
C LYS A 75 3.99 11.67 1.11
N SER A 76 4.22 12.98 1.12
CA SER A 76 4.78 13.70 -0.02
C SER A 76 6.18 13.22 -0.38
N GLU A 77 7.04 12.97 0.61
CA GLU A 77 8.39 12.42 0.38
C GLU A 77 8.34 10.99 -0.15
N ALA A 78 7.43 10.15 0.37
CA ALA A 78 7.23 8.80 -0.14
C ALA A 78 6.74 8.82 -1.60
N GLN A 79 5.75 9.66 -1.92
CA GLN A 79 5.25 9.82 -3.29
C GLN A 79 6.34 10.34 -4.24
N THR A 80 7.14 11.31 -3.80
CA THR A 80 8.27 11.83 -4.57
C THR A 80 9.33 10.77 -4.82
N THR A 81 9.65 9.97 -3.80
CA THR A 81 10.74 8.97 -3.88
C THR A 81 10.33 7.76 -4.69
N PHE A 82 9.16 7.18 -4.43
CA PHE A 82 8.74 5.91 -5.03
C PHE A 82 7.93 6.09 -6.32
N GLY A 83 7.19 7.21 -6.44
CA GLY A 83 6.32 7.49 -7.58
C GLY A 83 5.15 6.52 -7.74
N ASP A 84 4.38 6.69 -8.81
CA ASP A 84 3.12 5.97 -9.06
C ASP A 84 3.27 4.45 -9.31
N LYS A 85 4.52 3.99 -9.51
CA LYS A 85 4.87 2.57 -9.62
C LYS A 85 4.54 1.83 -8.33
N TYR A 86 4.71 2.48 -7.19
CA TYR A 86 4.46 1.88 -5.88
C TYR A 86 3.12 2.35 -5.33
N LYS A 87 2.48 1.46 -4.59
CA LYS A 87 1.42 1.84 -3.65
C LYS A 87 2.06 2.24 -2.34
N ILE A 88 1.59 3.31 -1.71
CA ILE A 88 2.10 3.77 -0.41
C ILE A 88 1.01 3.55 0.63
N VAL A 89 1.36 2.86 1.71
CA VAL A 89 0.47 2.64 2.86
C VAL A 89 1.18 3.11 4.14
N LEU A 90 0.48 3.86 4.97
CA LEU A 90 0.99 4.41 6.22
C LEU A 90 0.24 3.78 7.40
N GLY A 91 0.96 3.25 8.39
CA GLY A 91 0.39 2.71 9.61
C GLY A 91 1.16 3.15 10.84
N THR A 92 0.73 2.67 12.01
CA THR A 92 1.49 2.83 13.25
C THR A 92 2.19 1.55 13.64
N VAL A 93 3.28 1.68 14.38
CA VAL A 93 4.01 0.51 14.94
C VAL A 93 3.10 -0.24 15.92
N GLU A 94 2.34 0.50 16.71
CA GLU A 94 1.44 -0.01 17.74
C GLU A 94 0.27 -0.81 17.13
N ALA A 95 -0.27 -0.36 16.00
CA ALA A 95 -1.31 -1.08 15.28
C ALA A 95 -0.76 -2.28 14.48
N ASN A 96 0.50 -2.25 14.04
CA ASN A 96 1.08 -3.26 13.15
C ASN A 96 2.36 -3.91 13.73
N PRO A 97 2.31 -4.48 14.95
CA PRO A 97 3.52 -4.96 15.63
C PRO A 97 4.18 -6.12 14.89
N GLU A 98 3.43 -7.05 14.31
CA GLU A 98 3.99 -8.18 13.58
C GLU A 98 4.81 -7.73 12.37
N THR A 99 4.28 -6.79 11.59
CA THR A 99 4.98 -6.20 10.44
C THR A 99 6.26 -5.48 10.90
N TYR A 100 6.16 -4.70 11.97
CA TYR A 100 7.31 -4.01 12.57
C TYR A 100 8.40 -4.99 13.03
N TYR A 101 8.02 -6.10 13.69
CA TYR A 101 8.96 -7.08 14.22
C TYR A 101 9.73 -7.84 13.15
N GLN A 102 9.23 -7.88 11.92
CA GLN A 102 9.95 -8.46 10.80
C GLN A 102 11.09 -7.56 10.32
N THR A 103 11.11 -6.26 10.65
CA THR A 103 12.13 -5.31 10.18
C THR A 103 13.32 -5.28 11.15
N PRO A 104 14.56 -5.39 10.66
CA PRO A 104 15.76 -5.26 11.49
C PRO A 104 15.92 -3.80 11.93
N VAL A 105 15.48 -3.49 13.15
CA VAL A 105 15.59 -2.14 13.76
C VAL A 105 15.83 -2.28 15.26
N PRO A 106 16.62 -1.39 15.90
CA PRO A 106 16.80 -1.41 17.35
C PRO A 106 15.45 -1.40 18.09
N ARG A 107 15.29 -2.32 19.05
CA ARG A 107 14.08 -2.44 19.87
C ARG A 107 14.20 -1.53 21.09
N ILE A 108 14.04 -0.24 20.87
CA ILE A 108 14.08 0.81 21.90
C ILE A 108 12.73 1.53 21.99
N TYR A 109 12.54 2.29 23.07
CA TYR A 109 11.35 3.11 23.28
C TYR A 109 11.71 4.61 23.26
N PRO A 110 10.97 5.47 22.54
CA PRO A 110 9.84 5.12 21.67
C PRO A 110 10.29 4.29 20.44
N PRO A 111 9.41 3.44 19.88
CA PRO A 111 9.76 2.64 18.71
C PRO A 111 10.20 3.51 17.53
N ILE A 112 11.29 3.10 16.90
CA ILE A 112 11.85 3.77 15.71
C ILE A 112 10.89 3.53 14.54
N SER A 113 10.77 4.51 13.64
CA SER A 113 9.92 4.36 12.47
C SER A 113 10.59 3.53 11.38
N THR A 114 9.81 2.79 10.61
CA THR A 114 10.33 1.87 9.58
C THR A 114 9.66 2.09 8.24
N ALA A 115 10.38 1.77 7.17
CA ALA A 115 9.81 1.61 5.85
C ALA A 115 10.19 0.23 5.29
N SER A 116 9.30 -0.36 4.51
CA SER A 116 9.50 -1.69 3.93
C SER A 116 8.81 -1.78 2.58
N ILE A 117 9.45 -2.44 1.63
CA ILE A 117 8.92 -2.68 0.29
C ILE A 117 8.48 -4.13 0.22
N TYR A 118 7.23 -4.33 -0.21
CA TYR A 118 6.63 -5.63 -0.46
C TYR A 118 6.34 -5.78 -1.96
N GLU A 119 6.68 -6.94 -2.52
CA GLU A 119 6.28 -7.33 -3.86
C GLU A 119 5.62 -8.71 -3.80
N LYS A 120 4.37 -8.81 -4.27
CA LYS A 120 3.56 -10.05 -4.23
C LYS A 120 3.54 -10.67 -2.82
N GLY A 121 3.38 -9.84 -1.80
CA GLY A 121 3.37 -10.22 -0.39
C GLY A 121 4.72 -10.61 0.22
N THR A 122 5.80 -10.63 -0.56
CA THR A 122 7.15 -10.87 -0.04
C THR A 122 7.83 -9.55 0.27
N LYS A 123 8.40 -9.41 1.47
CA LYS A 123 9.21 -8.23 1.80
C LYS A 123 10.57 -8.33 1.10
N ILE A 124 10.86 -7.39 0.23
CA ILE A 124 12.09 -7.37 -0.59
C ILE A 124 13.15 -6.38 -0.09
N ALA A 125 12.72 -5.33 0.60
CA ALA A 125 13.61 -4.34 1.21
C ALA A 125 12.98 -3.77 2.48
N SER A 126 13.82 -3.36 3.43
CA SER A 126 13.36 -2.70 4.64
C SER A 126 14.47 -1.94 5.32
N GLY A 127 14.11 -0.89 6.03
CA GLY A 127 14.98 -0.26 7.01
C GLY A 127 14.22 0.73 7.87
N PHE A 128 14.96 1.61 8.53
CA PHE A 128 14.43 2.42 9.62
C PHE A 128 14.99 3.84 9.59
N PHE A 129 14.20 4.77 10.10
CA PHE A 129 14.58 6.17 10.19
C PHE A 129 14.22 6.71 11.57
N ILE A 130 15.18 7.41 12.18
CA ILE A 130 15.05 7.95 13.53
C ILE A 130 14.16 9.19 13.54
N ASN A 131 14.25 10.02 12.50
CA ASN A 131 13.47 11.25 12.37
C ASN A 131 12.42 11.12 11.25
N PRO A 132 11.15 10.89 11.58
CA PRO A 132 10.09 10.79 10.57
C PRO A 132 9.82 12.08 9.81
N ASN A 133 10.25 13.24 10.31
CA ASN A 133 10.17 14.49 9.56
C ASN A 133 11.23 14.60 8.47
N ASP A 134 12.19 13.67 8.38
CA ASP A 134 13.19 13.61 7.33
C ASP A 134 13.49 12.15 6.90
N PRO A 135 12.54 11.47 6.23
CA PRO A 135 12.68 10.06 5.90
C PRO A 135 13.39 9.82 4.55
N ARG A 136 13.72 10.88 3.79
CA ARG A 136 14.14 10.79 2.38
C ARG A 136 15.33 9.85 2.18
N GLN A 137 16.38 10.01 2.99
CA GLN A 137 17.58 9.20 2.86
C GLN A 137 17.27 7.70 2.99
N GLU A 138 16.40 7.34 3.93
CA GLU A 138 16.03 5.95 4.13
C GLU A 138 15.13 5.43 3.00
N PHE A 139 14.20 6.26 2.50
CA PHE A 139 13.36 5.90 1.35
C PHE A 139 14.20 5.66 0.09
N GLU A 140 15.19 6.50 -0.19
CA GLU A 140 16.13 6.32 -1.31
C GLU A 140 16.96 5.04 -1.11
N SER A 141 17.48 4.82 0.11
CA SER A 141 18.25 3.63 0.46
C SER A 141 17.49 2.33 0.19
N ILE A 142 16.25 2.20 0.67
CA ILE A 142 15.46 0.97 0.46
C ILE A 142 14.95 0.82 -0.98
N LYS A 143 14.81 1.92 -1.72
CA LYS A 143 14.39 1.89 -3.13
C LYS A 143 15.48 1.32 -4.04
N ASP A 144 16.73 1.70 -3.77
CA ASP A 144 17.87 1.28 -4.58
C ASP A 144 18.42 -0.09 -4.16
N PHE A 145 17.89 -0.64 -3.07
CA PHE A 145 18.22 -1.97 -2.57
C PHE A 145 17.72 -3.06 -3.53
N ASN A 146 18.58 -3.49 -4.45
CA ASN A 146 18.35 -4.59 -5.38
C ASN A 146 19.06 -5.86 -4.88
N TYR A 147 18.31 -6.94 -4.72
CA TYR A 147 18.82 -8.32 -4.64
C TYR A 147 18.57 -9.05 -5.95
#